data_AF-A0A1R0H141-F1
#
_entry.id   AF-A0A1R0H141-F1
#
_cell.length_a   1.000
_cell.length_b   1.000
_cell.length_c   1.000
_cell.angle_alpha   90.00
_cell.angle_beta   90.00
_cell.angle_gamma   90.00
#
_symmetry.space_group_name_H-M   'P 1'
#
loop_
_entity.id
_entity.type
_entity.pdbx_description
1 polymer ?
#
loop_
_entity_poly.entity_id
_entity_poly.type
_entity_poly.pdbx_seq_one_letter_code
_entity_poly.pdbx_strand_id
1 'polypeptide(L)'
;MVPSVRFFTDYKLPVSRLVSSSLFTNPNTRTLPLFRANKIVPFASFSSKSNILNMEKICVYGSGNWGSTAVRFLADNAAKYDCFDNTVNMYVHCEIYNGRDLTEIINTDKENPKYLPGFKFPDNIVATSDIKQALDG
;
A
#
# COMPACT_ATOMS: atom_id res chain seq x y z
N MET A 1 -22.79 -2.12 -11.65
CA MET A 1 -22.26 -2.24 -10.28
C MET A 1 -20.78 -1.88 -10.40
N VAL A 2 -20.37 -0.70 -9.92
CA VAL A 2 -18.99 -0.21 -10.13
C VAL A 2 -18.14 -0.72 -8.95
N PRO A 3 -17.00 -1.38 -9.19
CA PRO A 3 -16.12 -1.80 -8.10
C PRO A 3 -15.64 -0.57 -7.31
N SER A 4 -15.64 -0.69 -5.99
CA SER A 4 -15.18 0.38 -5.08
C SER A 4 -13.66 0.46 -5.14
N VAL A 5 -13.11 1.17 -6.12
CA VAL A 5 -11.68 1.49 -6.17
C VAL A 5 -11.37 2.49 -5.05
N ARG A 6 -10.59 2.08 -4.05
CA ARG A 6 -10.07 2.98 -3.00
C ARG A 6 -8.67 3.43 -3.38
N PHE A 7 -8.49 4.72 -3.61
CA PHE A 7 -7.16 5.27 -3.92
C PHE A 7 -6.36 5.45 -2.63
N PHE A 8 -5.04 5.17 -2.70
CA PHE A 8 -4.13 5.38 -1.56
C PHE A 8 -4.10 6.83 -1.06
N THR A 9 -4.54 7.79 -1.88
CA THR A 9 -4.67 9.21 -1.51
C THR A 9 -5.87 9.51 -0.60
N ASP A 10 -6.84 8.61 -0.49
CA ASP A 10 -8.00 8.80 0.40
C ASP A 10 -7.68 8.47 1.86
N TYR A 11 -6.47 8.00 2.15
CA TYR A 11 -5.92 8.03 3.50
C TYR A 11 -5.53 9.48 3.85
N LYS A 12 -6.52 10.25 4.30
CA LYS A 12 -6.24 11.33 5.27
C LYS A 12 -5.69 10.66 6.53
N LEU A 13 -4.38 10.49 6.61
CA LEU A 13 -3.72 10.33 7.90
C LEU A 13 -4.15 11.54 8.75
N PRO A 14 -4.80 11.34 9.91
CA PRO A 14 -5.10 12.44 10.79
C PRO A 14 -3.77 12.98 11.30
N VAL A 15 -3.30 14.08 10.70
CA VAL A 15 -2.19 14.87 11.24
C VAL A 15 -2.73 15.65 12.45
N SER A 16 -3.00 14.93 13.53
CA SER A 16 -3.37 15.52 14.82
C SER A 16 -2.63 14.82 15.95
N ARG A 17 -1.29 14.89 15.89
CA ARG A 17 -0.40 14.94 17.08
C ARG A 17 1.04 15.20 16.64
N LEU A 18 1.32 16.43 16.22
CA LEU A 18 2.66 16.99 16.44
C LEU A 18 2.72 17.43 17.90
N VAL A 19 3.23 16.55 18.77
CA VAL A 19 3.65 16.98 20.11
C VAL A 19 4.95 17.75 19.91
N SER A 20 4.88 19.07 20.03
CA SER A 20 6.06 19.92 20.19
C SER A 20 6.66 19.62 21.57
N SER A 21 7.71 18.80 21.62
CA SER A 21 8.57 18.69 22.80
C SER A 21 9.74 19.65 22.64
N SER A 22 9.53 20.92 22.99
CA SER A 22 10.65 21.75 23.41
C SER A 22 11.04 21.32 24.83
N LEU A 23 12.24 20.77 24.95
CA LEU A 23 12.90 20.46 26.20
C LEU A 23 13.21 21.77 26.95
N PHE A 24 12.58 21.98 28.10
CA PHE A 24 13.15 22.80 29.17
C PHE A 24 13.31 21.90 30.39
N THR A 25 14.56 21.62 30.75
CA THR A 25 14.94 20.94 31.98
C THR A 25 14.80 21.90 33.15
N ASN A 26 14.13 21.49 34.23
CA ASN A 26 14.24 22.14 35.54
C ASN A 26 14.65 21.07 36.58
N PRO A 27 15.83 21.19 37.22
CA PRO A 27 16.25 20.29 38.28
C PRO A 27 15.66 20.77 39.60
N ASN A 28 15.09 19.84 40.37
CA ASN A 28 14.51 19.96 41.72
C ASN A 28 12.98 20.01 41.77
N THR A 29 12.36 18.84 41.85
CA THR A 29 11.33 18.53 42.86
C THR A 29 10.96 17.04 42.82
N ARG A 30 11.10 16.38 43.97
CA ARG A 30 10.62 15.02 44.24
C ARG A 30 9.11 15.07 44.42
N THR A 31 8.37 14.33 43.58
CA THR A 31 7.15 13.55 43.91
C THR A 31 6.71 12.79 42.65
N LEU A 32 6.61 11.46 42.72
CA LEU A 32 6.04 10.65 41.63
C LEU A 32 4.52 10.66 41.75
N PRO A 33 3.75 11.16 40.77
CA PRO A 33 2.35 10.84 40.71
C PRO A 33 2.20 9.40 40.19
N LEU A 34 1.60 8.54 41.00
CA LEU A 34 1.20 7.19 40.60
C LEU A 34 0.09 7.31 39.56
N PHE A 35 0.44 7.38 38.27
CA PHE A 35 -0.54 7.42 37.19
C PHE A 35 -1.20 6.05 37.05
N ARG A 36 -2.47 6.00 37.46
CA ARG A 36 -3.41 4.90 37.28
C ARG A 36 -3.57 4.61 35.78
N ALA A 37 -2.95 3.53 35.30
CA ALA A 37 -3.16 3.02 33.95
C ALA A 37 -4.61 2.50 33.83
N ASN A 38 -5.52 3.34 33.35
CA ASN A 38 -6.89 2.93 33.08
C ASN A 38 -7.31 3.33 31.66
N LYS A 39 -7.77 2.29 30.96
CA LYS A 39 -8.32 2.23 29.60
C LYS A 39 -7.28 2.14 28.48
N ILE A 40 -6.74 0.93 28.33
CA ILE A 40 -6.56 0.37 26.99
C ILE A 40 -7.91 0.54 26.28
N VAL A 41 -8.02 1.50 25.37
CA VAL A 41 -9.08 1.45 24.37
C VAL A 41 -8.76 0.22 23.53
N PRO A 42 -9.62 -0.82 23.50
CA PRO A 42 -9.38 -1.87 22.54
C PRO A 42 -9.39 -1.18 21.19
N PHE A 43 -8.31 -1.34 20.43
CA PHE A 43 -8.37 -1.08 19.00
C PHE A 43 -9.58 -1.86 18.52
N ALA A 44 -10.65 -1.14 18.18
CA ALA A 44 -11.92 -1.77 17.84
C ALA A 44 -11.59 -2.73 16.71
N SER A 45 -11.75 -4.03 16.98
CA SER A 45 -11.71 -5.04 15.94
C SER A 45 -12.74 -4.58 14.92
N PHE A 46 -12.25 -4.13 13.77
CA PHE A 46 -13.10 -3.82 12.63
C PHE A 46 -13.66 -5.17 12.17
N SER A 47 -14.77 -5.57 12.79
CA SER A 47 -15.54 -6.73 12.38
C SER A 47 -16.20 -6.35 11.07
N SER A 48 -15.50 -6.59 9.96
CA SER A 48 -16.10 -6.52 8.63
C SER A 48 -17.28 -7.48 8.62
N LYS A 49 -18.48 -6.96 8.36
CA LYS A 49 -19.66 -7.79 8.12
C LYS A 49 -19.28 -8.78 7.03
N SER A 50 -19.37 -10.08 7.32
CA SER A 50 -19.17 -11.16 6.37
C SER A 50 -20.21 -11.06 5.26
N ASN A 51 -19.91 -10.31 4.21
CA ASN A 51 -20.44 -10.62 2.89
C ASN A 51 -19.71 -11.89 2.43
N ILE A 52 -20.45 -12.81 1.84
CA ILE A 52 -19.95 -14.06 1.28
C ILE A 52 -18.79 -13.73 0.31
N LEU A 53 -17.57 -14.08 0.74
CA LEU A 53 -16.29 -14.25 0.01
C LEU A 53 -16.01 -13.39 -1.23
N ASN A 54 -16.21 -12.07 -1.18
CA ASN A 54 -15.60 -11.19 -2.17
C ASN A 54 -14.20 -10.80 -1.68
N MET A 55 -13.17 -11.43 -2.25
CA MET A 55 -11.79 -10.99 -2.07
C MET A 55 -11.64 -9.55 -2.56
N GLU A 56 -10.96 -8.71 -1.79
CA GLU A 56 -10.66 -7.34 -2.18
C GLU A 56 -9.54 -7.35 -3.22
N LYS A 57 -9.83 -6.76 -4.38
CA LYS A 57 -8.88 -6.65 -5.48
C LYS A 57 -8.03 -5.40 -5.32
N ILE A 58 -6.75 -5.51 -5.64
CA ILE A 58 -5.77 -4.44 -5.43
C ILE A 58 -5.26 -3.95 -6.79
N CYS A 59 -5.32 -2.62 -6.98
CA CYS A 59 -4.74 -1.96 -8.14
C CYS A 59 -3.82 -0.81 -7.69
N VAL A 60 -2.60 -0.77 -8.23
CA VAL A 60 -1.65 0.34 -8.05
C VAL A 60 -1.67 1.21 -9.29
N TYR A 61 -2.13 2.46 -9.13
CA TYR A 61 -2.10 3.44 -10.20
C TYR A 61 -0.75 4.17 -10.24
N GLY A 62 0.14 3.72 -11.13
CA GLY A 62 1.42 4.38 -11.41
C GLY A 62 2.64 3.50 -11.21
N SER A 63 3.68 3.76 -12.01
CA SER A 63 4.87 2.89 -12.16
C SER A 63 6.21 3.55 -11.88
N GLY A 64 6.22 4.72 -11.23
CA GLY A 64 7.45 5.35 -10.75
C GLY A 64 8.12 4.56 -9.62
N ASN A 65 9.20 5.10 -9.05
CA ASN A 65 10.00 4.42 -8.02
C ASN A 65 9.13 3.97 -6.82
N TRP A 66 8.25 4.87 -6.33
CA TRP A 66 7.34 4.57 -5.24
C TRP A 66 6.24 3.58 -5.63
N GLY A 67 5.64 3.73 -6.81
CA GLY A 67 4.61 2.80 -7.31
C GLY A 67 5.16 1.37 -7.45
N SER A 68 6.36 1.24 -7.98
CA SER A 68 7.11 -0.02 -8.12
C SER A 68 7.45 -0.65 -6.76
N THR A 69 7.81 0.17 -5.78
CA THR A 69 8.09 -0.33 -4.41
C THR A 69 6.79 -0.76 -3.71
N ALA A 70 5.73 0.04 -3.85
CA ALA A 70 4.44 -0.21 -3.22
C ALA A 70 3.78 -1.48 -3.76
N VAL A 71 3.77 -1.67 -5.09
CA VAL A 71 3.14 -2.86 -5.71
C VAL A 71 3.81 -4.14 -5.23
N ARG A 72 5.13 -4.15 -5.08
CA ARG A 72 5.87 -5.31 -4.55
C ARG A 72 5.44 -5.65 -3.12
N PHE A 73 5.39 -4.65 -2.25
CA PHE A 73 4.96 -4.85 -0.86
C PHE A 73 3.50 -5.31 -0.76
N LEU A 74 2.63 -4.76 -1.61
CA LEU A 74 1.21 -5.14 -1.67
C LEU A 74 1.04 -6.57 -2.18
N ALA A 75 1.77 -6.95 -3.23
CA ALA A 75 1.78 -8.29 -3.78
C ALA A 75 2.23 -9.35 -2.75
N ASP A 76 3.27 -9.05 -1.96
CA ASP A 76 3.73 -9.94 -0.88
C ASP A 76 2.68 -10.11 0.23
N ASN A 77 1.81 -9.12 0.46
CA ASN A 77 0.76 -9.19 1.47
C ASN A 77 -0.52 -9.81 0.92
N ALA A 78 -0.85 -9.56 -0.34
CA ALA A 78 -1.96 -10.21 -1.04
C ALA A 78 -1.83 -11.73 -0.99
N ALA A 79 -0.60 -12.25 -1.16
CA ALA A 79 -0.31 -13.67 -1.04
C ALA A 79 -0.41 -14.24 0.39
N LYS A 80 -0.43 -13.39 1.43
CA LYS A 80 -0.44 -13.81 2.84
C LYS A 80 -1.81 -13.80 3.49
N TYR A 81 -2.74 -12.99 2.98
CA TYR A 81 -4.04 -12.78 3.61
C TYR A 81 -5.17 -13.16 2.65
N ASP A 82 -6.02 -14.10 3.07
CA ASP A 82 -7.13 -14.64 2.28
C ASP A 82 -8.27 -13.63 2.01
N CYS A 83 -8.17 -12.41 2.56
CA CYS A 83 -9.12 -11.34 2.31
C CYS A 83 -8.84 -10.58 1.00
N PHE A 84 -7.67 -10.77 0.39
CA PHE A 84 -7.28 -10.10 -0.86
C PHE A 84 -7.19 -11.09 -2.02
N ASP A 85 -7.45 -10.60 -3.23
CA ASP A 85 -7.08 -11.34 -4.44
C ASP A 85 -5.55 -11.40 -4.49
N ASN A 86 -5.01 -12.59 -4.74
CA ASN A 86 -3.56 -12.78 -4.84
C ASN A 86 -2.96 -11.93 -5.98
N THR A 87 -3.74 -11.66 -7.02
CA THR A 87 -3.32 -10.88 -8.19
C THR A 87 -3.39 -9.40 -7.89
N VAL A 88 -2.27 -8.71 -8.09
CA VAL A 88 -2.17 -7.24 -7.95
C VAL A 88 -1.98 -6.61 -9.32
N ASN A 89 -2.94 -5.79 -9.73
CA ASN A 89 -2.85 -5.06 -10.98
C ASN A 89 -2.03 -3.78 -10.80
N MET A 90 -1.25 -3.44 -11.82
CA MET A 90 -0.43 -2.24 -11.85
C MET A 90 -0.64 -1.49 -13.15
N TYR A 91 -1.10 -0.25 -13.06
CA TYR A 91 -1.14 0.65 -14.20
C TYR A 91 0.25 1.23 -14.45
N VAL A 92 0.75 1.00 -15.66
CA VAL A 92 2.03 1.52 -16.15
C VAL A 92 1.72 2.45 -17.31
N HIS A 93 2.21 3.69 -17.25
CA HIS A 93 2.07 4.61 -18.38
C HIS A 93 2.69 3.98 -19.64
N CYS A 94 2.03 4.17 -20.79
CA CYS A 94 2.52 3.64 -22.07
C CYS A 94 3.87 4.29 -22.41
N GLU A 95 4.94 3.53 -22.25
CA GLU A 95 6.31 3.97 -22.43
C GLU A 95 7.13 2.87 -23.11
N ILE A 96 8.00 3.27 -24.03
CA ILE A 96 8.96 2.38 -24.68
C ILE A 96 10.30 2.53 -23.95
N TYR A 97 10.87 1.40 -23.53
CA TYR A 97 12.19 1.31 -22.89
C TYR A 97 13.04 0.28 -23.63
N ASN A 98 14.24 0.68 -24.09
CA ASN A 98 15.14 -0.16 -24.88
C ASN A 98 14.45 -0.84 -26.08
N GLY A 99 13.53 -0.14 -26.76
CA GLY A 99 12.83 -0.63 -27.95
C GLY A 99 11.70 -1.63 -27.68
N ARG A 100 11.35 -1.90 -26.42
CA ARG A 100 10.21 -2.73 -26.01
C ARG A 100 9.26 -1.94 -25.12
N ASP A 101 8.01 -2.38 -25.02
CA ASP A 101 7.05 -1.75 -24.12
C ASP A 101 7.42 -2.04 -22.66
N LEU A 102 7.36 -1.01 -21.81
CA LEU A 102 7.72 -1.15 -20.40
C LEU A 102 6.80 -2.15 -19.67
N THR A 103 5.53 -2.22 -20.05
CA THR A 103 4.56 -3.21 -19.55
C THR A 103 4.98 -4.64 -19.88
N GLU A 104 5.43 -4.89 -21.11
CA GLU A 104 5.93 -6.19 -21.54
C GLU A 104 7.17 -6.58 -20.74
N ILE A 105 8.13 -5.66 -20.63
CA ILE A 105 9.34 -5.87 -19.81
C ILE A 105 8.99 -6.22 -18.37
N ILE A 106 8.08 -5.46 -17.74
CA ILE A 106 7.67 -5.71 -16.35
C ILE A 106 7.00 -7.09 -16.20
N ASN A 107 6.17 -7.51 -17.16
CA ASN A 107 5.50 -8.80 -17.08
C ASN A 107 6.45 -9.98 -17.37
N THR A 108 7.42 -9.82 -18.27
CA THR A 108 8.37 -10.88 -18.67
C THR A 108 9.56 -10.97 -17.72
N ASP A 109 10.25 -9.85 -17.51
CA ASP A 109 11.48 -9.80 -16.72
C ASP A 109 11.18 -9.69 -15.21
N LYS A 110 9.91 -9.43 -14.85
CA LYS A 110 9.44 -9.21 -13.48
C LYS A 110 10.26 -8.14 -12.77
N GLU A 111 10.57 -7.06 -13.47
CA GLU A 111 11.38 -5.95 -12.97
C GLU A 111 11.00 -4.66 -13.70
N ASN A 112 11.09 -3.52 -13.01
CA ASN A 112 10.99 -2.22 -13.64
C ASN A 112 12.40 -1.60 -13.80
N PRO A 113 13.11 -1.86 -14.92
CA PRO A 113 14.51 -1.43 -15.07
C PRO A 113 14.68 0.10 -15.10
N LYS A 114 13.62 0.85 -15.41
CA LYS A 114 13.66 2.31 -15.49
C LYS A 114 13.54 2.97 -14.11
N TYR A 115 12.60 2.51 -13.30
CA TYR A 115 12.22 3.19 -12.05
C TYR A 115 12.66 2.43 -10.79
N LEU A 116 12.96 1.13 -10.89
CA LEU A 116 13.44 0.33 -9.76
C LEU A 116 14.39 -0.80 -10.21
N PRO A 117 15.58 -0.45 -10.75
CA PRO A 117 16.53 -1.43 -11.25
C PRO A 117 17.09 -2.32 -10.13
N GLY A 118 17.28 -3.61 -10.43
CA GLY A 118 17.83 -4.62 -9.52
C GLY A 118 16.84 -5.23 -8.54
N PHE A 119 15.57 -4.80 -8.56
CA PHE A 119 14.53 -5.33 -7.66
C PHE A 119 13.46 -6.09 -8.44
N LYS A 120 13.49 -7.42 -8.29
CA LYS A 120 12.46 -8.28 -8.87
C LYS A 120 11.12 -8.14 -8.16
N PHE A 121 10.08 -8.22 -8.96
CA PHE A 121 8.68 -8.28 -8.58
C PHE A 121 8.24 -9.73 -8.40
N PRO A 122 7.27 -10.00 -7.52
CA PRO A 122 6.69 -11.34 -7.41
C PRO A 122 5.75 -11.63 -8.60
N ASP A 123 5.49 -12.91 -8.85
CA ASP A 123 4.81 -13.36 -10.07
C ASP A 123 3.33 -12.94 -10.15
N ASN A 124 2.73 -12.64 -9.02
CA ASN A 124 1.34 -12.22 -8.86
C ASN A 124 1.07 -10.75 -9.23
N ILE A 125 2.06 -10.04 -9.78
CA ILE A 125 1.87 -8.70 -10.33
C ILE A 125 1.58 -8.78 -11.84
N VAL A 126 0.53 -8.07 -12.26
CA VAL A 126 0.14 -7.89 -13.66
C VAL A 126 0.21 -6.42 -14.04
N ALA A 127 1.12 -6.07 -14.95
CA ALA A 127 1.25 -4.72 -15.47
C ALA A 127 0.40 -4.53 -16.74
N THR A 128 -0.36 -3.44 -16.82
CA THR A 128 -1.10 -3.05 -18.02
C THR A 128 -1.01 -1.55 -18.26
N SER A 129 -1.06 -1.16 -19.53
CA SER A 129 -1.16 0.23 -19.98
C SER A 129 -2.59 0.69 -20.21
N ASP A 130 -3.58 -0.22 -20.14
CA ASP A 130 -4.99 0.14 -20.19
C ASP A 130 -5.52 0.39 -18.77
N ILE A 131 -5.95 1.61 -18.53
CA ILE A 131 -6.53 2.02 -17.25
C ILE A 131 -7.81 1.23 -16.92
N LYS A 132 -8.63 0.89 -17.91
CA LYS A 132 -9.88 0.15 -17.67
C LYS A 132 -9.56 -1.25 -17.20
N GLN A 133 -8.65 -1.92 -17.90
CA GLN A 133 -8.16 -3.24 -17.50
C GLN A 133 -7.51 -3.21 -16.11
N ALA A 134 -6.75 -2.16 -15.78
CA ALA A 134 -6.16 -2.03 -14.45
C ALA A 134 -7.21 -1.93 -13.34
N LEU A 135 -8.32 -1.21 -13.59
CA LEU A 135 -9.38 -0.93 -12.61
C LEU A 135 -10.50 -1.98 -12.55
N ASP A 136 -10.66 -2.81 -13.60
CA ASP A 136 -11.53 -3.99 -13.59
C ASP A 136 -10.97 -5.13 -12.70
N GLY A 137 -9.72 -4.92 -12.26
CA GLY A 137 -8.96 -5.70 -11.30
C GLY A 137 -9.73 -6.12 -10.10
#